data_AF-A0A962HJ25-F1
#
_entry.id   AF-A0A962HJ25-F1
#
_cell.length_a   1.000
_cell.length_b   1.000
_cell.length_c   1.000
_cell.angle_alpha   90.00
_cell.angle_beta   90.00
_cell.angle_gamma   90.00
#
_symmetry.space_group_name_H-M   'P 1'
#
loop_
_entity.id
_entity.type
_entity.pdbx_description
1 polymer ?
#
loop_
_entity_poly.entity_id
_entity_poly.type
_entity_poly.pdbx_seq_one_letter_code
_entity_poly.pdbx_strand_id
1 'polypeptide(L)'
;MSNQNMQQLVQEHAECLLLADRLERVVRRGQADELATAVQWVREYHARELEPHLQHEEQALFTPLLHVHQALVPLCIQLGKEHGLLRTLAENISEARAPAELAEFARVLRSHTLLENEQLFPALEALFTPAQWDAVRNFKALGAAPEAARVTTAAVRHGVDPDAWLARVDAHFGAAGRGNGHIVLFPRYQPELVQQLAGHLGIAFFDYRQVVMAELRERADTLTLAQLTQTLRTQSQQQGLVCHNAEALLCVKPEAERRAWLRHLVETDWPHPVVVPLAVFQADAPAEAAGQVCDLELVRLPRGGEGRVEMAGRLPYDVS
;
A
#
# COMPACT_ATOMS: atom_id res chain seq x y z
N MET A 1 -13.57 19.22 -25.91
CA MET A 1 -13.83 18.98 -24.47
C MET A 1 -12.67 18.27 -23.75
N SER A 2 -11.55 17.91 -24.41
CA SER A 2 -10.68 16.85 -23.88
C SER A 2 -9.67 17.25 -22.78
N ASN A 3 -9.19 18.50 -22.69
CA ASN A 3 -8.11 18.81 -21.72
C ASN A 3 -8.58 19.40 -20.37
N GLN A 4 -9.83 19.85 -20.25
CA GLN A 4 -10.29 20.49 -18.99
C GLN A 4 -10.48 19.50 -17.84
N ASN A 5 -10.81 18.24 -18.15
CA ASN A 5 -11.15 17.26 -17.11
C ASN A 5 -9.94 16.73 -16.35
N MET A 6 -8.75 16.78 -16.97
CA MET A 6 -7.49 16.29 -16.40
C MET A 6 -6.49 17.42 -16.11
N GLN A 7 -6.89 18.69 -16.24
CA GLN A 7 -5.96 19.82 -16.14
C GLN A 7 -5.17 19.81 -14.83
N GLN A 8 -5.80 19.44 -13.72
CA GLN A 8 -5.13 19.29 -12.43
C GLN A 8 -4.08 18.17 -12.46
N LEU A 9 -4.45 16.95 -12.87
CA LEU A 9 -3.55 15.80 -12.95
C LEU A 9 -2.36 16.07 -13.88
N VAL A 10 -2.60 16.71 -15.02
CA VAL A 10 -1.54 17.11 -15.97
C VAL A 10 -0.57 18.11 -15.34
N GLN A 11 -1.08 19.05 -14.54
CA GLN A 11 -0.24 19.99 -13.80
C GLN A 11 0.58 19.28 -12.72
N GLU A 12 -0.04 18.37 -11.96
CA GLU A 12 0.64 17.53 -10.95
C GLU A 12 1.76 16.70 -11.61
N HIS A 13 1.52 16.12 -12.79
CA HIS A 13 2.55 15.37 -13.55
C HIS A 13 3.72 16.25 -13.99
N ALA A 14 3.46 17.49 -14.42
CA ALA A 14 4.54 18.41 -14.76
C ALA A 14 5.44 18.67 -13.53
N GLU A 15 4.85 18.78 -12.34
CA GLU A 15 5.57 18.96 -11.08
C GLU A 15 6.35 17.70 -10.67
N CYS A 16 5.77 16.50 -10.85
CA CYS A 16 6.47 15.21 -10.68
C CYS A 16 7.75 15.16 -11.51
N LEU A 17 7.67 15.50 -12.81
CA LEU A 17 8.80 15.48 -13.73
C LEU A 17 9.87 16.52 -13.37
N LEU A 18 9.46 17.73 -12.96
CA LEU A 18 10.38 18.77 -12.49
C LEU A 18 11.12 18.35 -11.22
N LEU A 19 10.45 17.65 -10.30
CA LEU A 19 11.08 17.09 -9.11
C LEU A 19 12.08 15.99 -9.49
N ALA A 20 11.70 15.04 -10.35
CA ALA A 20 12.59 13.98 -10.81
C ALA A 20 13.88 14.54 -11.44
N ASP A 21 13.75 15.53 -12.36
CA ASP A 21 14.88 16.26 -12.95
C ASP A 21 15.78 16.89 -11.89
N ARG A 22 15.17 17.50 -10.87
CA ARG A 22 15.90 18.18 -9.79
C ARG A 22 16.68 17.19 -8.94
N LEU A 23 16.07 16.06 -8.58
CA LEU A 23 16.71 15.01 -7.79
C LEU A 23 17.89 14.37 -8.54
N GLU A 24 17.72 14.06 -9.83
CA GLU A 24 18.81 13.55 -10.66
C GLU A 24 20.01 14.50 -10.71
N ARG A 25 19.76 15.81 -10.80
CA ARG A 25 20.82 16.83 -10.76
C ARG A 25 21.58 16.83 -9.43
N VAL A 26 20.87 16.73 -8.31
CA VAL A 26 21.47 16.67 -6.96
C VAL A 26 22.30 15.39 -6.80
N VAL A 27 21.74 14.24 -7.16
CA VAL A 27 22.45 12.95 -7.10
C VAL A 27 23.75 12.99 -7.90
N ARG A 28 23.71 13.54 -9.12
CA ARG A 28 24.89 13.65 -9.99
C ARG A 28 25.99 14.54 -9.41
N ARG A 29 25.62 15.59 -8.66
CA ARG A 29 26.60 16.46 -7.97
C ARG A 29 27.19 15.79 -6.74
N GLY A 30 26.41 14.95 -6.06
CA GLY A 30 26.86 14.14 -4.92
C GLY A 30 27.26 14.95 -3.67
N GLN A 31 26.85 16.21 -3.57
CA GLN A 31 27.17 17.06 -2.42
C GLN A 31 26.32 16.66 -1.21
N ALA A 32 26.96 16.38 -0.07
CA ALA A 32 26.29 15.84 1.13
C ALA A 32 25.12 16.71 1.61
N ASP A 33 25.31 18.04 1.68
CA ASP A 33 24.27 18.96 2.13
C ASP A 33 23.10 19.04 1.14
N GLU A 34 23.37 19.00 -0.17
CA GLU A 34 22.33 18.97 -1.20
C GLU A 34 21.53 17.66 -1.14
N LEU A 35 22.21 16.52 -0.92
CA LEU A 35 21.58 15.21 -0.78
C LEU A 35 20.67 15.16 0.45
N ALA A 36 21.16 15.60 1.62
CA ALA A 36 20.35 15.66 2.85
C ALA A 36 19.12 16.55 2.67
N THR A 37 19.29 17.69 2.00
CA THR A 37 18.17 18.60 1.65
C THR A 37 17.17 17.92 0.71
N ALA A 38 17.65 17.18 -0.29
CA ALA A 38 16.79 16.45 -1.23
C ALA A 38 15.98 15.33 -0.55
N VAL A 39 16.53 14.66 0.47
CA VAL A 39 15.76 13.70 1.28
C VAL A 39 14.55 14.39 1.94
N GLN A 40 14.73 15.59 2.49
CA GLN A 40 13.62 16.32 3.10
C GLN A 40 12.61 16.77 2.04
N TRP A 41 13.06 17.23 0.87
CA TRP A 41 12.14 17.57 -0.24
C TRP A 41 11.26 16.41 -0.64
N VAL A 42 11.81 15.19 -0.78
CA VAL A 42 11.01 14.00 -1.14
C VAL A 42 9.95 13.71 -0.09
N ARG A 43 10.29 13.81 1.20
CA ARG A 43 9.34 13.56 2.30
C ARG A 43 8.22 14.60 2.36
N GLU A 44 8.58 15.87 2.20
CA GLU A 44 7.60 16.98 2.17
C GLU A 44 6.69 16.87 0.95
N TYR A 45 7.28 16.64 -0.23
CA TYR A 45 6.54 16.46 -1.48
C TYR A 45 5.61 15.24 -1.40
N HIS A 46 6.11 14.12 -0.88
CA HIS A 46 5.28 12.93 -0.67
C HIS A 46 4.04 13.27 0.15
N ALA A 47 4.24 13.91 1.28
CA ALA A 47 3.17 14.14 2.25
C ALA A 47 2.14 15.18 1.81
N ARG A 48 2.49 16.08 0.90
CA ARG A 48 1.67 17.22 0.49
C ARG A 48 1.06 17.06 -0.89
N GLU A 49 1.80 16.48 -1.82
CA GLU A 49 1.45 16.48 -3.25
C GLU A 49 1.32 15.04 -3.77
N LEU A 50 2.35 14.20 -3.61
CA LEU A 50 2.34 12.86 -4.22
C LEU A 50 1.28 11.94 -3.62
N GLU A 51 1.15 11.83 -2.30
CA GLU A 51 0.16 10.91 -1.71
C GLU A 51 -1.28 11.27 -2.09
N PRO A 52 -1.72 12.55 -2.00
CA PRO A 52 -3.02 12.97 -2.51
C PRO A 52 -3.24 12.63 -3.99
N HIS A 53 -2.19 12.80 -4.81
CA HIS A 53 -2.22 12.48 -6.23
C HIS A 53 -2.41 10.98 -6.46
N LEU A 54 -1.62 10.11 -5.82
CA LEU A 54 -1.77 8.65 -5.96
C LEU A 54 -3.17 8.17 -5.50
N GLN A 55 -3.71 8.76 -4.43
CA GLN A 55 -5.07 8.46 -3.98
C GLN A 55 -6.13 8.88 -5.01
N HIS A 56 -5.93 10.03 -5.66
CA HIS A 56 -6.82 10.52 -6.71
C HIS A 56 -6.89 9.50 -7.85
N GLU A 57 -5.75 9.01 -8.29
CA GLU A 57 -5.67 8.03 -9.36
C GLU A 57 -6.27 6.69 -8.96
N GLU A 58 -5.90 6.15 -7.81
CA GLU A 58 -6.39 4.85 -7.32
C GLU A 58 -7.92 4.83 -7.17
N GLN A 59 -8.48 5.88 -6.59
CA GLN A 59 -9.89 5.93 -6.22
C GLN A 59 -10.79 6.45 -7.34
N ALA A 60 -10.35 7.47 -8.09
CA ALA A 60 -11.17 8.09 -9.12
C ALA A 60 -10.89 7.55 -10.53
N LEU A 61 -9.68 7.03 -10.81
CA LEU A 61 -9.29 6.56 -12.14
C LEU A 61 -9.25 5.03 -12.21
N PHE A 62 -8.48 4.36 -11.34
CA PHE A 62 -8.27 2.92 -11.44
C PHE A 62 -9.54 2.16 -11.08
N THR A 63 -10.21 2.56 -10.00
CA THR A 63 -11.45 1.90 -9.54
C THR A 63 -12.48 1.73 -10.67
N PRO A 64 -12.93 2.76 -11.40
CA PRO A 64 -13.87 2.56 -12.51
C PRO A 64 -13.28 1.76 -13.69
N LEU A 65 -11.98 1.88 -13.98
CA LEU A 65 -11.34 1.09 -15.04
C LEU A 65 -11.33 -0.40 -14.73
N LEU A 66 -11.02 -0.79 -13.49
CA LEU A 66 -11.00 -2.18 -13.03
C LEU A 66 -12.38 -2.85 -13.14
N HIS A 67 -13.47 -2.08 -13.02
CA HIS A 67 -14.83 -2.61 -13.10
C HIS A 67 -15.35 -2.78 -14.53
N VAL A 68 -14.99 -1.87 -15.45
CA VAL A 68 -15.66 -1.76 -16.76
C VAL A 68 -14.73 -2.10 -17.93
N HIS A 69 -13.41 -2.00 -17.75
CA HIS A 69 -12.44 -2.07 -18.84
C HIS A 69 -11.33 -3.10 -18.57
N GLN A 70 -11.66 -4.39 -18.73
CA GLN A 70 -10.72 -5.50 -18.49
C GLN A 70 -9.38 -5.38 -19.24
N ALA A 71 -9.37 -4.78 -20.44
CA ALA A 71 -8.15 -4.58 -21.22
C ALA A 71 -7.11 -3.68 -20.53
N LEU A 72 -7.53 -2.81 -19.60
CA LEU A 72 -6.66 -1.88 -18.87
C LEU A 72 -6.29 -2.37 -17.47
N VAL A 73 -6.82 -3.51 -17.03
CA VAL A 73 -6.51 -4.10 -15.72
C VAL A 73 -5.01 -4.35 -15.53
N PRO A 74 -4.25 -4.91 -16.51
CA PRO A 74 -2.81 -5.07 -16.36
C PRO A 74 -2.06 -3.76 -16.12
N LEU A 75 -2.45 -2.69 -16.82
CA LEU A 75 -1.87 -1.36 -16.65
C LEU A 75 -2.16 -0.82 -15.25
N CYS A 76 -3.41 -0.90 -14.78
CA CYS A 76 -3.79 -0.45 -13.43
C CYS A 76 -3.03 -1.22 -12.33
N ILE A 77 -2.82 -2.53 -12.50
CA ILE A 77 -2.03 -3.35 -11.57
C ILE A 77 -0.56 -2.91 -11.56
N GLN A 78 0.01 -2.60 -12.73
CA GLN A 78 1.38 -2.09 -12.82
C GLN A 78 1.51 -0.76 -12.08
N LEU A 79 0.64 0.21 -12.40
CA LEU A 79 0.66 1.53 -11.78
C LEU A 79 0.46 1.43 -10.26
N GLY A 80 -0.50 0.62 -9.79
CA GLY A 80 -0.68 0.40 -8.35
C GLY A 80 0.55 -0.21 -7.64
N LYS A 81 1.35 -1.05 -8.31
CA LYS A 81 2.64 -1.53 -7.77
C LYS A 81 3.67 -0.40 -7.71
N GLU A 82 3.73 0.44 -8.75
CA GLU A 82 4.62 1.60 -8.80
C GLU A 82 4.25 2.62 -7.69
N HIS A 83 2.96 2.83 -7.42
CA HIS A 83 2.50 3.67 -6.30
C HIS A 83 3.01 3.13 -4.96
N GLY A 84 2.85 1.82 -4.72
CA GLY A 84 3.36 1.17 -3.51
C GLY A 84 4.89 1.32 -3.37
N LEU A 85 5.62 1.21 -4.46
CA LEU A 85 7.08 1.43 -4.49
C LEU A 85 7.44 2.89 -4.20
N LEU A 86 6.76 3.86 -4.82
CA LEU A 86 6.97 5.29 -4.59
C LEU A 86 6.77 5.68 -3.13
N ARG A 87 5.68 5.22 -2.51
CA ARG A 87 5.42 5.38 -1.07
C ARG A 87 6.56 4.79 -0.24
N THR A 88 6.93 3.54 -0.53
CA THR A 88 8.01 2.84 0.19
C THR A 88 9.33 3.59 0.09
N LEU A 89 9.72 4.06 -1.10
CA LEU A 89 10.95 4.82 -1.30
C LEU A 89 10.90 6.15 -0.55
N ALA A 90 9.84 6.93 -0.71
CA ALA A 90 9.73 8.25 -0.08
C ALA A 90 9.74 8.19 1.45
N GLU A 91 9.18 7.15 2.05
CA GLU A 91 9.22 6.94 3.50
C GLU A 91 10.58 6.46 4.01
N ASN A 92 11.29 5.64 3.23
CA ASN A 92 12.48 4.92 3.69
C ASN A 92 13.81 5.52 3.20
N ILE A 93 13.81 6.57 2.38
CA ILE A 93 15.05 7.26 2.00
C ILE A 93 15.79 7.69 3.29
N SER A 94 17.05 7.29 3.36
CA SER A 94 17.98 7.53 4.45
C SER A 94 19.16 8.38 3.97
N GLU A 95 19.69 9.23 4.84
CA GLU A 95 20.86 10.06 4.49
C GLU A 95 22.10 9.22 4.14
N ALA A 96 22.27 8.07 4.80
CA ALA A 96 23.39 7.16 4.56
C ALA A 96 23.40 6.50 3.17
N ARG A 97 22.22 6.38 2.53
CA ARG A 97 22.05 5.78 1.19
C ARG A 97 21.42 6.74 0.19
N ALA A 98 21.39 8.04 0.51
CA ALA A 98 20.67 9.06 -0.22
C ALA A 98 21.00 9.07 -1.73
N PRO A 99 22.26 8.95 -2.21
CA PRO A 99 22.53 8.97 -3.64
C PRO A 99 21.77 7.88 -4.42
N ALA A 100 21.76 6.64 -3.92
CA ALA A 100 21.14 5.51 -4.60
C ALA A 100 19.60 5.56 -4.46
N GLU A 101 19.09 5.85 -3.27
CA GLU A 101 17.64 5.85 -3.01
C GLU A 101 16.94 7.04 -3.68
N LEU A 102 17.58 8.23 -3.74
CA LEU A 102 17.05 9.38 -4.48
C LEU A 102 17.09 9.15 -5.99
N ALA A 103 18.13 8.50 -6.51
CA ALA A 103 18.21 8.14 -7.92
C ALA A 103 17.06 7.19 -8.30
N GLU A 104 16.83 6.17 -7.47
CA GLU A 104 15.76 5.21 -7.71
C GLU A 104 14.38 5.86 -7.60
N PHE A 105 14.15 6.68 -6.58
CA PHE A 105 12.90 7.44 -6.46
C PHE A 105 12.63 8.32 -7.68
N ALA A 106 13.63 9.09 -8.13
CA ALA A 106 13.48 9.96 -9.31
C ALA A 106 13.18 9.16 -10.59
N ARG A 107 13.87 8.01 -10.77
CA ARG A 107 13.67 7.12 -11.91
C ARG A 107 12.25 6.53 -11.92
N VAL A 108 11.79 6.00 -10.79
CA VAL A 108 10.44 5.43 -10.66
C VAL A 108 9.40 6.51 -10.88
N LEU A 109 9.53 7.68 -10.23
CA LEU A 109 8.57 8.80 -10.36
C LEU A 109 8.44 9.24 -11.82
N ARG A 110 9.56 9.43 -12.53
CA ARG A 110 9.56 9.81 -13.94
C ARG A 110 8.91 8.74 -14.82
N SER A 111 9.36 7.49 -14.69
CA SER A 111 8.86 6.39 -15.52
C SER A 111 7.35 6.21 -15.37
N HIS A 112 6.89 6.27 -14.12
CA HIS A 112 5.49 6.19 -13.74
C HIS A 112 4.66 7.32 -14.37
N THR A 113 5.08 8.57 -14.15
CA THR A 113 4.39 9.77 -14.68
C THR A 113 4.28 9.74 -16.22
N LEU A 114 5.34 9.29 -16.91
CA LEU A 114 5.34 9.18 -18.37
C LEU A 114 4.40 8.07 -18.85
N LEU A 115 4.40 6.91 -18.18
CA LEU A 115 3.53 5.79 -18.51
C LEU A 115 2.05 6.21 -18.47
N GLU A 116 1.66 6.98 -17.46
CA GLU A 116 0.29 7.46 -17.32
C GLU A 116 -0.08 8.47 -18.40
N ASN A 117 0.80 9.43 -18.66
CA ASN A 117 0.61 10.42 -19.73
C ASN A 117 0.48 9.77 -21.11
N GLU A 118 1.27 8.72 -21.36
CA GLU A 118 1.34 8.07 -22.67
C GLU A 118 0.24 7.03 -22.89
N GLN A 119 -0.20 6.35 -21.82
CA GLN A 119 -1.11 5.19 -21.95
C GLN A 119 -2.41 5.39 -21.19
N LEU A 120 -2.35 5.74 -19.91
CA LEU A 120 -3.55 5.82 -19.07
C LEU A 120 -4.46 6.97 -19.50
N PHE A 121 -3.94 8.20 -19.56
CA PHE A 121 -4.75 9.39 -19.82
C PHE A 121 -5.44 9.36 -21.19
N PRO A 122 -4.78 8.97 -22.29
CA PRO A 122 -5.46 8.78 -23.57
C PRO A 122 -6.58 7.74 -23.50
N ALA A 123 -6.40 6.66 -22.75
CA ALA A 123 -7.42 5.65 -22.57
C ALA A 123 -8.61 6.19 -21.75
N LEU A 124 -8.36 6.97 -20.71
CA LEU A 124 -9.41 7.62 -19.92
C LEU A 124 -10.24 8.57 -20.77
N GLU A 125 -9.62 9.42 -21.60
CA GLU A 125 -10.34 10.33 -22.50
C GLU A 125 -11.32 9.60 -23.43
N ALA A 126 -10.93 8.42 -23.90
CA ALA A 126 -11.76 7.61 -24.79
C ALA A 126 -12.89 6.88 -24.07
N LEU A 127 -12.72 6.52 -22.80
CA LEU A 127 -13.57 5.57 -22.09
C LEU A 127 -14.47 6.19 -21.02
N PHE A 128 -14.04 7.27 -20.38
CA PHE A 128 -14.78 7.85 -19.26
C PHE A 128 -16.04 8.58 -19.68
N THR A 129 -17.13 8.26 -18.99
CA THR A 129 -18.41 8.97 -19.07
C THR A 129 -18.34 10.34 -18.38
N PRO A 130 -19.30 11.25 -18.67
CA PRO A 130 -19.36 12.54 -17.99
C PRO A 130 -19.44 12.43 -16.45
N ALA A 131 -20.19 11.46 -15.93
CA ALA A 131 -20.33 11.24 -14.49
C ALA A 131 -19.04 10.76 -13.83
N GLN A 132 -18.25 9.92 -14.51
CA GLN A 132 -16.93 9.53 -14.03
C GLN A 132 -15.97 10.74 -14.03
N TRP A 133 -16.00 11.56 -15.08
CA TRP A 133 -15.21 12.79 -15.11
C TRP A 133 -15.64 13.81 -14.03
N ASP A 134 -16.92 13.87 -13.67
CA ASP A 134 -17.39 14.63 -12.52
C ASP A 134 -16.79 14.11 -11.21
N ALA A 135 -16.69 12.78 -11.04
CA ALA A 135 -16.07 12.20 -9.85
C ALA A 135 -14.58 12.54 -9.76
N VAL A 136 -13.84 12.49 -10.88
CA VAL A 136 -12.43 12.92 -10.97
C VAL A 136 -12.28 14.38 -10.55
N ARG A 137 -13.05 15.29 -11.16
CA ARG A 137 -12.95 16.74 -10.83
C ARG A 137 -13.27 17.08 -9.38
N ASN A 138 -14.15 16.31 -8.75
CA ASN A 138 -14.61 16.57 -7.39
C ASN A 138 -13.92 15.68 -6.35
N PHE A 139 -12.90 14.92 -6.76
CA PHE A 139 -12.17 14.07 -5.85
C PHE A 139 -11.53 14.90 -4.73
N LYS A 140 -11.58 14.34 -3.53
CA LYS A 140 -10.91 14.91 -2.35
C LYS A 140 -10.09 13.80 -1.73
N ALA A 141 -8.78 13.96 -1.80
CA ALA A 141 -7.86 13.07 -1.12
C ALA A 141 -8.23 12.99 0.37
N LEU A 142 -8.01 11.81 0.94
CA LEU A 142 -8.07 11.65 2.38
C LEU A 142 -6.93 12.49 2.93
N GLY A 143 -7.27 13.60 3.58
CA GLY A 143 -6.29 14.58 4.02
C GLY A 143 -5.18 13.89 4.81
N ALA A 144 -3.94 14.31 4.56
CA ALA A 144 -2.83 14.00 5.44
C ALA A 144 -3.27 14.22 6.90
N ALA A 145 -3.04 13.23 7.76
CA ALA A 145 -3.35 13.36 9.19
C ALA A 145 -2.85 14.74 9.69
N PRO A 146 -3.71 15.52 10.39
CA PRO A 146 -3.49 16.95 10.61
C PRO A 146 -2.11 17.24 11.19
N GLU A 147 -1.52 18.38 10.81
CA GLU A 147 -0.17 18.78 11.23
C GLU A 147 -0.01 18.84 12.75
N ALA A 148 -1.10 19.06 13.50
CA ALA A 148 -1.13 18.95 14.96
C ALA A 148 -0.83 17.51 15.48
N ALA A 149 -1.21 16.47 14.73
CA ALA A 149 -0.80 15.09 14.99
C ALA A 149 0.69 14.87 14.60
N ARG A 150 1.21 15.59 13.61
CA ARG A 150 2.63 15.52 13.18
C ARG A 150 3.57 16.29 14.12
N VAL A 151 3.17 17.45 14.64
CA VAL A 151 3.97 18.25 15.59
C VAL A 151 3.95 17.61 16.99
N THR A 152 2.84 16.98 17.40
CA THR A 152 2.86 16.10 18.58
C THR A 152 3.76 14.88 18.36
N THR A 153 3.95 14.37 17.14
CA THR A 153 4.99 13.33 16.92
C THR A 153 6.45 13.82 16.99
N ALA A 154 6.71 15.13 16.96
CA ALA A 154 8.05 15.71 17.15
C ALA A 154 8.31 16.11 18.62
N ALA A 155 7.30 16.66 19.31
CA ALA A 155 7.38 17.01 20.74
C ALA A 155 7.12 15.83 21.68
N VAL A 156 6.37 14.82 21.24
CA VAL A 156 6.19 13.51 21.91
C VAL A 156 7.11 12.46 21.24
N ARG A 157 8.38 12.83 21.02
CA ARG A 157 9.48 11.88 20.76
C ARG A 157 10.07 11.32 22.05
N HIS A 158 9.71 11.89 23.20
CA HIS A 158 10.02 11.35 24.51
C HIS A 158 8.79 10.64 25.07
N GLY A 159 8.70 9.32 24.84
CA GLY A 159 7.88 8.42 25.66
C GLY A 159 6.64 7.79 25.03
N VAL A 160 6.40 7.88 23.71
CA VAL A 160 5.40 6.97 23.10
C VAL A 160 6.04 5.60 22.99
N ASP A 161 5.42 4.63 23.65
CA ASP A 161 5.78 3.22 23.55
C ASP A 161 5.66 2.77 22.08
N PRO A 162 6.77 2.41 21.41
CA PRO A 162 6.74 1.94 20.02
C PRO A 162 5.91 0.66 19.87
N ASP A 163 5.64 -0.05 20.96
CA ASP A 163 4.90 -1.30 20.99
C ASP A 163 3.41 -1.09 21.37
N ALA A 164 2.95 0.16 21.51
CA ALA A 164 1.55 0.46 21.84
C ALA A 164 0.55 -0.15 20.83
N TRP A 165 0.95 -0.32 19.57
CA TRP A 165 0.13 -0.98 18.56
C TRP A 165 0.06 -2.50 18.76
N LEU A 166 1.13 -3.13 19.25
CA LEU A 166 1.12 -4.54 19.63
C LEU A 166 0.21 -4.77 20.84
N ALA A 167 0.20 -3.85 21.81
CA ALA A 167 -0.75 -3.90 22.93
C ALA A 167 -2.21 -3.80 22.46
N ARG A 168 -2.49 -3.00 21.42
CA ARG A 168 -3.83 -2.93 20.80
C ARG A 168 -4.21 -4.26 20.14
N VAL A 169 -3.26 -4.88 19.45
CA VAL A 169 -3.42 -6.23 18.87
C VAL A 169 -3.70 -7.26 19.98
N ASP A 170 -2.94 -7.25 21.08
CA ASP A 170 -3.17 -8.17 22.20
C ASP A 170 -4.56 -8.01 22.80
N ALA A 171 -5.00 -6.77 23.01
CA ALA A 171 -6.34 -6.48 23.50
C ALA A 171 -7.43 -7.04 22.56
N HIS A 172 -7.22 -6.91 21.24
CA HIS A 172 -8.12 -7.46 20.22
C HIS A 172 -8.22 -8.99 20.32
N PHE A 173 -7.09 -9.69 20.21
CA PHE A 173 -7.07 -11.16 20.25
C PHE A 173 -7.46 -11.73 21.64
N GLY A 174 -7.27 -10.96 22.71
CA GLY A 174 -7.75 -11.31 24.05
C GLY A 174 -9.28 -11.26 24.16
N ALA A 175 -9.93 -10.28 23.51
CA ALA A 175 -11.38 -10.11 23.54
C ALA A 175 -12.10 -11.02 22.53
N ALA A 176 -11.57 -11.14 21.31
CA ALA A 176 -12.15 -11.91 20.22
C ALA A 176 -11.95 -13.43 20.37
N GLY A 177 -10.97 -13.83 21.18
CA GLY A 177 -10.41 -15.17 21.16
C GLY A 177 -9.41 -15.36 20.01
N ARG A 178 -8.71 -16.49 20.04
CA ARG A 178 -7.71 -16.88 19.04
C ARG A 178 -8.23 -17.91 18.02
N GLY A 179 -9.52 -18.24 18.05
CA GLY A 179 -10.15 -19.04 17.00
C GLY A 179 -10.71 -18.11 15.93
N ASN A 180 -10.83 -18.59 14.69
CA ASN A 180 -11.36 -17.89 13.51
C ASN A 180 -10.37 -17.00 12.73
N GLY A 181 -10.91 -16.33 11.71
CA GLY A 181 -10.20 -15.39 10.86
C GLY A 181 -10.29 -13.98 11.42
N HIS A 182 -9.18 -13.24 11.36
CA HIS A 182 -9.09 -11.86 11.81
C HIS A 182 -8.55 -10.98 10.69
N ILE A 183 -9.02 -9.73 10.66
CA ILE A 183 -8.52 -8.70 9.77
C ILE A 183 -7.80 -7.66 10.63
N VAL A 184 -6.64 -7.20 10.19
CA VAL A 184 -5.91 -6.10 10.84
C VAL A 184 -5.80 -4.96 9.84
N LEU A 185 -6.43 -3.83 10.14
CA LEU A 185 -6.43 -2.64 9.29
C LEU A 185 -5.18 -1.82 9.61
N PHE A 186 -4.24 -1.80 8.68
CA PHE A 186 -3.06 -0.97 8.75
C PHE A 186 -3.33 0.36 8.02
N PRO A 187 -2.95 1.51 8.58
CA PRO A 187 -3.13 2.81 7.94
C PRO A 187 -2.35 2.96 6.62
N ARG A 188 -1.35 2.12 6.39
CA ARG A 188 -0.53 2.08 5.17
C ARG A 188 0.20 0.74 5.06
N TYR A 189 0.63 0.39 3.85
CA TYR A 189 1.35 -0.85 3.58
C TYR A 189 2.73 -0.85 4.24
N GLN A 190 2.97 -1.74 5.22
CA GLN A 190 4.22 -1.86 5.97
C GLN A 190 4.59 -3.33 6.21
N PRO A 191 5.32 -3.98 5.29
CA PRO A 191 5.59 -5.42 5.36
C PRO A 191 6.38 -5.83 6.61
N GLU A 192 7.27 -4.97 7.11
CA GLU A 192 8.06 -5.21 8.32
C GLU A 192 7.16 -5.31 9.56
N LEU A 193 6.14 -4.45 9.67
CA LEU A 193 5.19 -4.50 10.79
C LEU A 193 4.29 -5.74 10.71
N VAL A 194 3.97 -6.21 9.50
CA VAL A 194 3.24 -7.48 9.34
C VAL A 194 4.07 -8.67 9.82
N GLN A 195 5.39 -8.66 9.57
CA GLN A 195 6.28 -9.69 10.13
C GLN A 195 6.40 -9.59 11.66
N GLN A 196 6.53 -8.37 12.19
CA GLN A 196 6.51 -8.14 13.65
C GLN A 196 5.20 -8.63 14.28
N LEU A 197 4.06 -8.37 13.63
CA LEU A 197 2.75 -8.86 14.06
C LEU A 197 2.73 -10.39 14.17
N ALA A 198 3.24 -11.09 13.15
CA ALA A 198 3.32 -12.56 13.16
C ALA A 198 4.20 -13.08 14.31
N GLY A 199 5.38 -12.48 14.47
CA GLY A 199 6.31 -12.81 15.56
C GLY A 199 5.72 -12.55 16.94
N HIS A 200 5.05 -11.41 17.13
CA HIS A 200 4.39 -11.02 18.37
C HIS A 200 3.25 -11.97 18.75
N LEU A 201 2.42 -12.36 17.78
CA LEU A 201 1.34 -13.31 17.98
C LEU A 201 1.83 -14.76 18.16
N GLY A 202 3.10 -15.03 17.86
CA GLY A 202 3.68 -16.38 17.90
C GLY A 202 3.09 -17.29 16.83
N ILE A 203 2.78 -16.76 15.65
CA ILE A 203 2.17 -17.48 14.52
C ILE A 203 3.02 -17.36 13.26
N ALA A 204 2.77 -18.20 12.26
CA ALA A 204 3.55 -18.22 11.03
C ALA A 204 3.40 -16.91 10.24
N PHE A 205 4.47 -16.44 9.60
CA PHE A 205 4.36 -15.44 8.53
C PHE A 205 4.31 -16.15 7.18
N PHE A 206 3.26 -15.88 6.40
CA PHE A 206 3.06 -16.48 5.08
C PHE A 206 2.90 -15.39 4.01
N ASP A 207 3.91 -15.19 3.16
CA ASP A 207 3.84 -14.26 2.04
C ASP A 207 3.17 -14.94 0.84
N TYR A 208 1.87 -14.68 0.67
CA TYR A 208 1.06 -15.31 -0.39
C TYR A 208 1.58 -15.00 -1.79
N ARG A 209 2.10 -13.78 -1.99
CA ARG A 209 2.64 -13.36 -3.28
C ARG A 209 3.90 -14.16 -3.63
N GLN A 210 4.82 -14.29 -2.68
CA GLN A 210 6.08 -15.01 -2.93
C GLN A 210 5.86 -16.52 -3.08
N VAL A 211 5.01 -17.12 -2.24
CA VAL A 211 4.85 -18.57 -2.20
C VAL A 211 3.89 -19.08 -3.28
N VAL A 212 2.83 -18.33 -3.60
CA VAL A 212 1.78 -18.81 -4.52
C VAL A 212 1.79 -18.04 -5.84
N MET A 213 1.79 -16.71 -5.80
CA MET A 213 1.62 -15.90 -7.02
C MET A 213 2.88 -15.85 -7.88
N ALA A 214 4.07 -16.03 -7.29
CA ALA A 214 5.35 -15.91 -8.00
C ALA A 214 5.47 -16.91 -9.17
N GLU A 215 4.96 -18.13 -9.00
CA GLU A 215 4.99 -19.16 -10.06
C GLU A 215 4.09 -18.81 -11.25
N LEU A 216 3.02 -18.06 -11.01
CA LEU A 216 2.02 -17.72 -12.03
C LEU A 216 2.38 -16.46 -12.81
N ARG A 217 3.27 -15.61 -12.28
CA ARG A 217 3.71 -14.35 -12.90
C ARG A 217 2.50 -13.50 -13.36
N GLU A 218 2.38 -13.28 -14.67
CA GLU A 218 1.31 -12.50 -15.30
C GLU A 218 -0.07 -13.15 -15.16
N ARG A 219 -0.13 -14.46 -14.90
CA ARG A 219 -1.37 -15.22 -14.74
C ARG A 219 -1.87 -15.26 -13.29
N ALA A 220 -1.26 -14.49 -12.39
CA ALA A 220 -1.65 -14.48 -10.99
C ALA A 220 -3.10 -14.00 -10.79
N ASP A 221 -3.63 -13.23 -11.74
CA ASP A 221 -5.02 -12.79 -11.78
C ASP A 221 -6.03 -13.93 -11.95
N THR A 222 -5.61 -15.05 -12.53
CA THR A 222 -6.45 -16.26 -12.71
C THR A 222 -6.73 -17.01 -11.42
N LEU A 223 -6.01 -16.74 -10.33
CA LEU A 223 -6.30 -17.31 -9.01
C LEU A 223 -7.67 -16.84 -8.53
N THR A 224 -8.45 -17.75 -7.98
CA THR A 224 -9.77 -17.46 -7.38
C THR A 224 -9.64 -17.21 -5.88
N LEU A 225 -10.61 -16.50 -5.29
CA LEU A 225 -10.66 -16.32 -3.84
C LEU A 225 -10.93 -17.64 -3.08
N ALA A 226 -11.57 -18.61 -3.74
CA ALA A 226 -11.71 -19.96 -3.22
C ALA A 226 -10.36 -20.68 -3.10
N GLN A 227 -9.46 -20.52 -4.07
CA GLN A 227 -8.09 -21.05 -4.00
C GLN A 227 -7.30 -20.38 -2.87
N LEU A 228 -7.42 -19.06 -2.69
CA LEU A 228 -6.85 -18.36 -1.53
C LEU A 228 -7.34 -18.97 -0.21
N THR A 229 -8.66 -19.12 -0.03
CA THR A 229 -9.24 -19.76 1.17
C THR A 229 -8.68 -21.17 1.40
N GLN A 230 -8.57 -21.98 0.33
CA GLN A 230 -8.03 -23.33 0.44
C GLN A 230 -6.54 -23.32 0.84
N THR A 231 -5.74 -22.42 0.28
CA THR A 231 -4.33 -22.24 0.69
C THR A 231 -4.25 -21.90 2.17
N LEU A 232 -5.01 -20.89 2.63
CA LEU A 232 -5.04 -20.50 4.05
C LEU A 232 -5.45 -21.67 4.94
N ARG A 233 -6.41 -22.49 4.50
CA ARG A 233 -6.90 -23.62 5.28
C ARG A 233 -5.81 -24.64 5.46
N THR A 234 -5.15 -25.03 4.37
CA THR A 234 -4.01 -25.95 4.39
C THR A 234 -2.89 -25.45 5.31
N GLN A 235 -2.50 -24.18 5.18
CA GLN A 235 -1.43 -23.61 6.01
C GLN A 235 -1.84 -23.54 7.50
N SER A 236 -3.08 -23.18 7.78
CA SER A 236 -3.63 -23.09 9.15
C SER A 236 -3.80 -24.44 9.85
N GLN A 237 -3.66 -25.58 9.16
CA GLN A 237 -3.76 -26.89 9.81
C GLN A 237 -2.60 -27.15 10.78
N GLN A 238 -1.43 -26.56 10.53
CA GLN A 238 -0.22 -26.82 11.33
C GLN A 238 -0.08 -25.85 12.50
N GLN A 239 -0.34 -24.57 12.26
CA GLN A 239 -0.26 -23.49 13.24
C GLN A 239 -1.05 -22.26 12.74
N GLY A 240 -1.23 -21.26 13.59
CA GLY A 240 -1.81 -19.99 13.15
C GLY A 240 -0.92 -19.31 12.10
N LEU A 241 -1.46 -18.36 11.35
CA LEU A 241 -0.70 -17.63 10.34
C LEU A 241 -1.16 -16.20 10.11
N VAL A 242 -0.23 -15.31 9.77
CA VAL A 242 -0.49 -14.02 9.14
C VAL A 242 -0.24 -14.17 7.64
N CYS A 243 -1.29 -13.99 6.83
CA CYS A 243 -1.21 -14.03 5.38
C CYS A 243 -0.88 -12.63 4.83
N HIS A 244 0.40 -12.40 4.58
CA HIS A 244 0.86 -11.17 3.96
C HIS A 244 0.63 -11.20 2.44
N ASN A 245 0.43 -10.02 1.84
CA ASN A 245 0.18 -9.83 0.41
C ASN A 245 -1.06 -10.53 -0.17
N ALA A 246 -2.05 -10.88 0.66
CA ALA A 246 -3.36 -11.31 0.16
C ALA A 246 -4.04 -10.21 -0.70
N GLU A 247 -3.81 -8.94 -0.36
CA GLU A 247 -4.34 -7.78 -1.10
C GLU A 247 -3.89 -7.73 -2.56
N ALA A 248 -2.75 -8.33 -2.90
CA ALA A 248 -2.29 -8.42 -4.28
C ALA A 248 -3.19 -9.31 -5.15
N LEU A 249 -3.87 -10.30 -4.56
CA LEU A 249 -4.92 -11.04 -5.27
C LEU A 249 -6.25 -10.30 -5.18
N LEU A 250 -6.58 -9.70 -4.04
CA LEU A 250 -7.83 -8.96 -3.88
C LEU A 250 -7.93 -7.81 -4.90
N CYS A 251 -6.84 -7.10 -5.20
CA CYS A 251 -6.86 -5.95 -6.11
C CYS A 251 -7.35 -6.26 -7.54
N VAL A 252 -7.32 -7.53 -7.95
CA VAL A 252 -7.81 -7.96 -9.26
C VAL A 252 -9.23 -8.55 -9.22
N LYS A 253 -9.89 -8.50 -8.06
CA LYS A 253 -11.24 -9.02 -7.88
C LYS A 253 -12.27 -7.90 -7.77
N PRO A 254 -13.49 -8.09 -8.30
CA PRO A 254 -14.58 -7.14 -8.10
C PRO A 254 -14.83 -6.85 -6.62
N GLU A 255 -15.23 -5.62 -6.28
CA GLU A 255 -15.49 -5.21 -4.90
C GLU A 255 -16.48 -6.14 -4.18
N ALA A 256 -17.58 -6.52 -4.85
CA ALA A 256 -18.57 -7.42 -4.29
C ALA A 256 -17.97 -8.79 -3.90
N GLU A 257 -17.05 -9.32 -4.71
CA GLU A 257 -16.35 -10.57 -4.41
C GLU A 257 -15.37 -10.41 -3.24
N ARG A 258 -14.61 -9.30 -3.22
CA ARG A 258 -13.68 -9.00 -2.10
C ARG A 258 -14.42 -8.90 -0.78
N ARG A 259 -15.49 -8.10 -0.71
CA ARG A 259 -16.32 -7.94 0.49
C ARG A 259 -16.93 -9.27 0.94
N ALA A 260 -17.46 -10.05 0.01
CA ALA A 260 -18.01 -11.37 0.31
C ALA A 260 -16.94 -12.32 0.88
N TRP A 261 -15.74 -12.30 0.31
CA TRP A 261 -14.63 -13.11 0.81
C TRP A 261 -14.11 -12.67 2.17
N LEU A 262 -13.98 -11.36 2.43
CA LEU A 262 -13.56 -10.83 3.73
C LEU A 262 -14.56 -11.16 4.84
N ARG A 263 -15.87 -11.11 4.53
CA ARG A 263 -16.91 -11.62 5.44
C ARG A 263 -16.74 -13.12 5.69
N HIS A 264 -16.60 -13.90 4.62
CA HIS A 264 -16.42 -15.35 4.74
C HIS A 264 -15.17 -15.72 5.54
N LEU A 265 -14.06 -14.99 5.38
CA LEU A 265 -12.81 -15.18 6.12
C LEU A 265 -13.03 -15.12 7.63
N VAL A 266 -13.74 -14.10 8.13
CA VAL A 266 -13.95 -13.90 9.58
C VAL A 266 -15.01 -14.84 10.16
N GLU A 267 -15.97 -15.30 9.34
CA GLU A 267 -17.00 -16.27 9.73
C GLU A 267 -16.51 -17.73 9.69
N THR A 268 -15.40 -17.98 8.99
CA THR A 268 -14.87 -19.33 8.82
C THR A 268 -14.28 -19.85 10.12
N ASP A 269 -14.67 -21.07 10.50
CA ASP A 269 -14.00 -21.84 11.55
C ASP A 269 -12.66 -22.39 11.02
N TRP A 270 -11.57 -21.77 11.47
CA TRP A 270 -10.20 -22.13 11.10
C TRP A 270 -9.58 -23.03 12.16
N PRO A 271 -8.82 -24.08 11.78
CA PRO A 271 -8.13 -24.94 12.74
C PRO A 271 -7.21 -24.18 13.70
N HIS A 272 -6.56 -23.13 13.20
CA HIS A 272 -5.75 -22.18 13.97
C HIS A 272 -6.01 -20.76 13.42
N PRO A 273 -5.72 -19.69 14.18
CA PRO A 273 -6.05 -18.34 13.77
C PRO A 273 -5.39 -17.95 12.45
N VAL A 274 -6.18 -17.32 11.58
CA VAL A 274 -5.73 -16.76 10.30
C VAL A 274 -5.89 -15.26 10.34
N VAL A 275 -4.82 -14.53 10.11
CA VAL A 275 -4.81 -13.06 10.15
C VAL A 275 -4.51 -12.52 8.76
N VAL A 276 -5.36 -11.64 8.25
CA VAL A 276 -5.17 -10.95 6.97
C VAL A 276 -5.01 -9.45 7.21
N PRO A 277 -3.79 -8.90 7.06
CA PRO A 277 -3.58 -7.46 7.07
C PRO A 277 -4.21 -6.82 5.84
N LEU A 278 -4.89 -5.68 6.01
CA LEU A 278 -5.38 -4.84 4.92
C LEU A 278 -4.85 -3.42 5.10
N ALA A 279 -4.31 -2.84 4.03
CA ALA A 279 -3.94 -1.43 3.98
C ALA A 279 -4.71 -0.67 2.90
N VAL A 280 -4.99 -1.31 1.76
CA VAL A 280 -5.65 -0.69 0.60
C VAL A 280 -7.16 -0.84 0.68
N PHE A 281 -7.64 -2.06 0.99
CA PHE A 281 -9.07 -2.39 0.95
C PHE A 281 -9.74 -2.36 2.33
N GLN A 282 -9.33 -1.42 3.20
CA GLN A 282 -9.87 -1.31 4.56
C GLN A 282 -11.38 -1.07 4.56
N ALA A 283 -11.90 -0.29 3.60
CA ALA A 283 -13.33 -0.02 3.45
C ALA A 283 -14.16 -1.25 3.02
N ASP A 284 -13.50 -2.34 2.59
CA ASP A 284 -14.16 -3.59 2.23
C ASP A 284 -14.31 -4.54 3.43
N ALA A 285 -13.70 -4.22 4.58
CA ALA A 285 -13.82 -5.01 5.80
C ALA A 285 -15.29 -5.04 6.32
N PRO A 286 -15.76 -6.20 6.82
CA PRO A 286 -17.14 -6.34 7.30
C PRO A 286 -17.37 -5.58 8.61
N ALA A 287 -18.19 -4.52 8.57
CA ALA A 287 -18.52 -3.70 9.73
C ALA A 287 -19.29 -4.48 10.82
N GLU A 288 -20.06 -5.49 10.42
CA GLU A 288 -20.81 -6.39 11.29
C GLU A 288 -19.90 -7.30 12.14
N ALA A 289 -18.66 -7.52 11.73
CA ALA A 289 -17.69 -8.38 12.41
C ALA A 289 -16.67 -7.57 13.21
N ALA A 290 -17.13 -6.54 13.92
CA ALA A 290 -16.26 -5.65 14.71
C ALA A 290 -15.38 -6.39 15.74
N GLY A 291 -15.79 -7.58 16.19
CA GLY A 291 -14.97 -8.43 17.06
C GLY A 291 -13.77 -9.08 16.36
N GLN A 292 -13.79 -9.22 15.04
CA GLN A 292 -12.75 -9.88 14.25
C GLN A 292 -11.86 -8.89 13.48
N VAL A 293 -12.24 -7.60 13.45
CA VAL A 293 -11.49 -6.53 12.79
C VAL A 293 -10.73 -5.71 13.83
N CYS A 294 -9.40 -5.75 13.77
CA CYS A 294 -8.52 -4.91 14.57
C CYS A 294 -8.14 -3.66 13.78
N ASP A 295 -8.68 -2.51 14.17
CA ASP A 295 -8.38 -1.24 13.53
C ASP A 295 -7.19 -0.53 14.19
N LEU A 296 -6.13 -0.29 13.40
CA LEU A 296 -4.92 0.43 13.81
C LEU A 296 -4.83 1.84 13.19
N GLU A 297 -5.85 2.35 12.52
CA GLU A 297 -5.82 3.66 11.82
C GLU A 297 -5.48 4.81 12.77
N LEU A 298 -6.02 4.78 13.99
CA LEU A 298 -5.78 5.80 15.02
C LEU A 298 -4.56 5.52 15.90
N VAL A 299 -3.87 4.40 15.67
CA VAL A 299 -2.70 4.02 16.46
C VAL A 299 -1.44 4.49 15.77
N ARG A 300 -0.55 5.15 16.53
CA ARG A 300 0.76 5.54 16.01
C ARG A 300 1.61 4.29 15.81
N LEU A 301 1.85 3.95 14.54
CA LEU A 301 2.76 2.86 14.18
C LEU A 301 4.23 3.33 14.17
N PRO A 302 5.19 2.45 14.47
CA PRO A 302 6.61 2.72 14.26
C PRO A 302 6.88 3.12 12.81
N ARG A 303 7.85 4.00 12.58
CA ARG A 303 8.34 4.28 11.22
C ARG A 303 9.38 3.22 10.86
N GLY A 304 9.41 2.81 9.59
CA GLY A 304 10.41 1.87 9.07
C GLY A 304 11.82 2.32 9.48
N GLY A 305 12.54 1.45 10.21
CA GLY A 305 13.91 1.71 10.69
C GLY A 305 14.07 1.97 12.19
N GLU A 306 13.00 2.25 12.94
CA GLU A 306 13.09 2.53 14.40
C GLU A 306 13.05 1.25 15.28
N GLY A 307 12.72 0.09 14.71
CA GLY A 307 12.77 -1.22 15.39
C GLY A 307 13.52 -2.23 14.52
N ARG A 308 14.74 -2.62 14.93
CA ARG A 308 15.55 -3.59 14.20
C ARG A 308 14.87 -4.97 14.22
N VAL A 309 14.39 -5.41 13.07
CA VAL A 309 14.28 -6.84 12.75
C VAL A 309 15.45 -7.16 11.83
N GLU A 310 16.36 -8.04 12.25
CA GLU A 310 17.39 -8.57 11.35
C GLU A 310 16.70 -9.38 10.25
N MET A 311 16.64 -8.81 9.05
CA MET A 311 16.04 -9.46 7.88
C MET A 311 16.83 -10.72 7.51
N ALA A 312 16.17 -11.88 7.57
CA ALA A 312 16.70 -13.12 7.04
C ALA A 312 16.68 -13.07 5.49
N GLY A 313 17.84 -12.80 4.89
CA GLY A 313 18.09 -13.00 3.45
C GLY A 313 17.58 -11.89 2.52
N ARG A 314 18.41 -11.53 1.53
CA ARG A 314 18.01 -10.66 0.41
C ARG A 314 16.86 -11.30 -0.37
N LEU A 315 15.82 -10.52 -0.66
CA LEU A 315 14.78 -10.90 -1.60
C LEU A 315 15.37 -11.09 -3.01
N PRO A 316 15.06 -12.18 -3.73
CA PRO A 316 15.57 -12.45 -5.06
C PRO A 316 14.72 -11.68 -6.09
N TYR A 317 15.02 -10.41 -6.27
CA TYR A 317 14.59 -9.65 -7.44
C TYR A 317 15.83 -9.20 -8.20
N ASP A 318 16.55 -10.16 -8.80
CA ASP A 318 17.38 -9.85 -9.95
C ASP A 318 16.45 -9.74 -11.16
N VAL A 319 16.14 -8.50 -11.54
CA VAL A 319 15.53 -8.20 -12.83
C VAL A 319 16.68 -8.13 -13.81
N SER A 320 16.93 -9.23 -14.51
CA SER A 320 17.81 -9.29 -15.68
C SER A 320 17.16 -8.64 -16.89
#